data_AF-A0A2M7RXI7-F1
#
_entry.id   AF-A0A2M7RXI7-F1
#
_cell.length_a   1.000
_cell.length_b   1.000
_cell.length_c   1.000
_cell.angle_alpha   90.00
_cell.angle_beta   90.00
_cell.angle_gamma   90.00
#
_symmetry.space_group_name_H-M   'P 1'
#
loop_
_entity.id
_entity.type
_entity.pdbx_description
1 polymer ?
#
loop_
_entity_poly.entity_id
_entity_poly.type
_entity_poly.pdbx_seq_one_letter_code
_entity_poly.pdbx_strand_id
1 'polypeptide(L)'
;MPEKILVIGSSGQIGTELVEELRKMYGNEHVVASDIKNPQQEQTGPFEILDILNKEQLLNVVKKHNITQIYLLAALLSATAEKNPAFGWQLNMDSLFNVLNLAKEGFIKKVYWPSSIAVFGPTTPRVNTPQLTIMEPSTVYGISKQAGERWCEYYFNKYNVDV
;
A
#
# COMPACT_ATOMS: atom_id res chain seq x y z
N MET A 1 -7.77 -22.55 -0.93
CA MET A 1 -7.21 -22.08 -2.22
C MET A 1 -5.86 -21.46 -1.92
N PRO A 2 -4.86 -21.61 -2.79
CA PRO A 2 -3.55 -20.99 -2.60
C PRO A 2 -3.67 -19.46 -2.58
N GLU A 3 -2.85 -18.82 -1.75
CA GLU A 3 -2.80 -17.36 -1.67
C GLU A 3 -2.24 -16.80 -2.98
N LYS A 4 -2.92 -15.80 -3.54
CA LYS A 4 -2.45 -15.00 -4.69
C LYS A 4 -2.23 -13.58 -4.22
N ILE A 5 -1.00 -13.11 -4.36
CA ILE A 5 -0.52 -11.86 -3.78
C ILE A 5 -0.19 -10.88 -4.90
N LEU A 6 -0.66 -9.64 -4.76
CA LEU A 6 -0.26 -8.51 -5.58
C LEU A 6 0.55 -7.53 -4.74
N VAL A 7 1.75 -7.17 -5.19
CA VAL A 7 2.58 -6.14 -4.57
C VAL A 7 2.59 -4.90 -5.46
N ILE A 8 2.04 -3.79 -4.97
CA ILE A 8 1.89 -2.54 -5.73
C ILE A 8 2.94 -1.53 -5.26
N GLY A 9 3.69 -0.93 -6.18
CA GLY A 9 4.91 -0.18 -5.86
C GLY A 9 6.11 -1.12 -5.65
N SER A 10 6.12 -2.24 -6.39
CA SER A 10 7.10 -3.32 -6.22
C SER A 10 8.52 -2.93 -6.65
N SER A 11 8.71 -1.86 -7.43
CA SER A 11 10.03 -1.42 -7.86
C SER A 11 10.68 -0.44 -6.86
N GLY A 12 10.00 -0.13 -5.76
CA GLY A 12 10.53 0.68 -4.67
C GLY A 12 11.49 -0.09 -3.75
N GLN A 13 12.08 0.63 -2.79
CA GLN A 13 13.09 0.08 -1.88
C GLN A 13 12.61 -1.18 -1.12
N ILE A 14 11.40 -1.14 -0.56
CA ILE A 14 10.82 -2.28 0.17
C ILE A 14 10.27 -3.33 -0.80
N GLY A 15 9.69 -2.87 -1.92
CA GLY A 15 8.98 -3.73 -2.86
C GLY A 15 9.85 -4.81 -3.50
N THR A 16 11.09 -4.46 -3.87
CA THR A 16 12.00 -5.39 -4.54
C THR A 16 12.33 -6.59 -3.64
N GLU A 17 12.75 -6.34 -2.40
CA GLU A 17 13.07 -7.41 -1.45
C GLU A 17 11.81 -8.16 -1.02
N LEU A 18 10.69 -7.46 -0.80
CA LEU A 18 9.44 -8.11 -0.42
C LEU A 18 8.93 -9.07 -1.49
N VAL A 19 8.98 -8.71 -2.77
CA VAL A 19 8.57 -9.60 -3.86
C VAL A 19 9.46 -10.84 -3.89
N GLU A 20 10.78 -10.68 -3.73
CA GLU A 20 11.71 -11.81 -3.71
C GLU A 20 11.37 -12.80 -2.58
N GLU A 21 11.20 -12.30 -1.35
CA GLU A 21 10.89 -13.13 -0.19
C GLU A 21 9.50 -13.78 -0.29
N LEU A 22 8.48 -13.04 -0.73
CA LEU A 22 7.16 -13.62 -0.98
C LEU A 22 7.21 -14.72 -2.05
N ARG A 23 8.01 -14.54 -3.12
CA ARG A 23 8.17 -15.57 -4.16
C ARG A 23 8.90 -16.81 -3.63
N LYS A 24 9.88 -16.66 -2.74
CA LYS A 24 10.53 -17.80 -2.06
C LYS A 24 9.53 -18.58 -1.19
N MET A 25 8.63 -17.90 -0.49
CA MET A 25 7.67 -18.52 0.42
C MET A 25 6.46 -19.14 -0.30
N TYR A 26 5.89 -18.46 -1.29
CA TYR A 26 4.63 -18.83 -1.93
C TYR A 26 4.79 -19.35 -3.36
N GLY A 27 5.97 -19.22 -3.96
CA GLY A 27 6.27 -19.57 -5.35
C GLY A 27 6.05 -18.41 -6.33
N ASN A 28 6.88 -18.35 -7.37
CA ASN A 28 6.93 -17.22 -8.31
C ASN A 28 5.57 -16.85 -8.92
N GLU A 29 4.80 -17.85 -9.35
CA GLU A 29 3.48 -17.68 -10.00
C GLU A 29 2.36 -17.23 -9.03
N HIS A 30 2.61 -17.22 -7.72
CA HIS A 30 1.65 -16.75 -6.72
C HIS A 30 1.83 -15.28 -6.34
N VAL A 31 2.90 -14.64 -6.81
CA VAL A 31 3.22 -13.25 -6.46
C VAL A 31 3.36 -12.42 -7.73
N VAL A 32 2.36 -11.58 -7.97
CA VAL A 32 2.33 -10.60 -9.04
C VAL A 32 2.97 -9.31 -8.53
N ALA A 33 4.07 -8.93 -9.16
CA ALA A 33 4.70 -7.63 -8.91
C ALA A 33 4.03 -6.56 -9.78
N SER A 34 3.98 -5.32 -9.30
CA SER A 34 3.35 -4.25 -10.05
C SER A 34 3.88 -2.86 -9.70
N ASP A 35 4.09 -2.05 -10.73
CA ASP A 35 4.52 -0.66 -10.62
C ASP A 35 4.04 0.17 -11.84
N ILE A 36 4.18 1.50 -11.77
CA ILE A 36 3.77 2.41 -12.85
C ILE A 36 4.73 2.40 -14.05
N LYS A 37 5.91 1.79 -13.89
CA LYS A 37 6.96 1.69 -14.90
C LYS A 37 7.39 0.25 -15.09
N ASN A 38 7.99 -0.02 -16.25
CA ASN A 38 8.66 -1.29 -16.48
C ASN A 38 9.74 -1.53 -15.42
N PRO A 39 9.91 -2.79 -14.98
CA PRO A 39 10.96 -3.13 -14.05
C PRO A 39 12.32 -2.89 -14.73
N GLN A 40 13.28 -2.37 -13.97
CA GLN A 40 14.65 -2.16 -14.48
C GLN A 40 15.45 -3.46 -14.60
N GLN A 41 14.98 -4.52 -13.93
CA GLN A 41 15.61 -5.83 -13.89
C GLN A 41 14.61 -6.90 -14.35
N GLU A 42 15.13 -7.98 -14.91
CA GLU A 42 14.31 -9.14 -15.28
C GLU A 42 13.54 -9.67 -14.08
N GLN A 43 12.28 -10.02 -14.32
CA GLN A 43 11.38 -10.50 -13.28
C GLN A 43 11.34 -12.03 -13.29
N THR A 44 11.50 -12.63 -12.11
CA THR A 44 11.44 -14.08 -11.92
C THR A 44 10.02 -14.66 -11.96
N GLY A 45 9.01 -13.81 -12.12
CA GLY A 45 7.60 -14.17 -12.12
C GLY A 45 6.73 -13.04 -12.68
N PRO A 46 5.39 -13.14 -12.58
CA PRO A 46 4.46 -12.21 -13.20
C PRO A 46 4.68 -10.75 -12.78
N PHE A 47 4.58 -9.85 -13.76
CA PHE A 47 4.64 -8.39 -13.55
C PHE A 47 3.52 -7.70 -14.32
N GLU A 48 2.87 -6.72 -13.70
CA GLU A 48 1.84 -5.89 -14.32
C GLU A 48 2.21 -4.41 -14.21
N ILE A 49 2.22 -3.68 -15.33
CA ILE A 49 2.28 -2.21 -15.28
C ILE A 49 0.90 -1.73 -14.82
N LEU A 50 0.83 -1.02 -13.68
CA LEU A 50 -0.42 -0.59 -13.06
C LEU A 50 -0.26 0.81 -12.48
N ASP A 51 -1.15 1.71 -12.90
CA ASP A 51 -1.40 2.93 -12.15
C ASP A 51 -2.44 2.64 -11.06
N ILE A 52 -2.03 2.75 -9.79
CA ILE A 52 -2.90 2.49 -8.66
C ILE A 52 -4.07 3.47 -8.55
N LEU A 53 -4.00 4.63 -9.22
CA LEU A 53 -5.11 5.56 -9.31
C LEU A 53 -6.17 5.12 -10.33
N ASN A 54 -5.83 4.20 -11.25
CA ASN A 54 -6.76 3.63 -12.20
C ASN A 54 -7.51 2.43 -11.59
N LYS A 55 -8.69 2.70 -11.05
CA LYS A 55 -9.59 1.71 -10.42
C LYS A 55 -9.94 0.54 -11.33
N GLU A 56 -10.23 0.82 -12.60
CA GLU A 56 -10.62 -0.21 -13.56
C GLU A 56 -9.45 -1.15 -13.87
N GLN A 57 -8.25 -0.59 -14.06
CA GLN A 57 -7.04 -1.36 -14.27
C GLN A 57 -6.72 -2.25 -13.06
N LEU A 58 -6.82 -1.70 -11.84
CA LEU A 58 -6.62 -2.47 -10.60
C LEU A 58 -7.60 -3.64 -10.51
N LEU A 59 -8.89 -3.42 -10.76
CA LEU A 59 -9.90 -4.47 -10.73
C LEU A 59 -9.63 -5.56 -11.77
N ASN A 60 -9.20 -5.17 -12.97
CA ASN A 60 -8.85 -6.10 -14.04
C ASN A 60 -7.66 -6.97 -13.66
N VAL A 61 -6.61 -6.41 -13.06
CA VAL A 61 -5.45 -7.17 -12.55
C VAL A 61 -5.87 -8.14 -11.44
N VAL A 62 -6.69 -7.68 -10.48
CA VAL A 62 -7.19 -8.51 -9.38
C VAL A 62 -7.96 -9.72 -9.91
N LYS A 63 -8.86 -9.51 -10.88
CA LYS A 63 -9.62 -10.60 -11.51
C LYS A 63 -8.74 -11.53 -12.35
N LYS A 64 -7.87 -10.97 -13.20
CA LYS A 64 -6.98 -11.74 -14.09
C LYS A 64 -6.13 -12.76 -13.32
N HIS A 65 -5.59 -12.35 -12.17
CA HIS A 65 -4.67 -13.17 -11.38
C HIS A 65 -5.32 -13.85 -10.18
N ASN A 66 -6.64 -13.70 -10.01
CA ASN A 66 -7.40 -14.18 -8.85
C ASN A 66 -6.76 -13.74 -7.52
N ILE A 67 -6.36 -12.46 -7.45
CA ILE A 67 -5.66 -11.90 -6.29
C ILE A 67 -6.52 -12.04 -5.04
N THR A 68 -5.91 -12.51 -3.96
CA THR A 68 -6.53 -12.66 -2.65
C THR A 68 -5.97 -11.68 -1.63
N GLN A 69 -4.76 -11.17 -1.83
CA GLN A 69 -4.09 -10.25 -0.91
C GLN A 69 -3.35 -9.16 -1.67
N ILE A 70 -3.37 -7.94 -1.14
CA ILE A 70 -2.64 -6.80 -1.71
C ILE A 70 -1.69 -6.21 -0.69
N TYR A 71 -0.42 -6.08 -1.06
CA TYR A 71 0.57 -5.25 -0.37
C TYR A 71 0.65 -3.91 -1.11
N LEU A 72 0.07 -2.86 -0.53
CA LEU A 72 0.07 -1.52 -1.11
C LEU A 72 1.27 -0.72 -0.59
N LEU A 73 2.36 -0.69 -1.37
CA LEU A 73 3.58 0.05 -1.03
C LEU A 73 3.72 1.37 -1.80
N ALA A 74 2.96 1.54 -2.88
CA ALA A 74 2.94 2.76 -3.68
C ALA A 74 2.51 3.97 -2.83
N ALA A 75 3.41 4.94 -2.70
CA ALA A 75 3.17 6.21 -2.00
C ALA A 75 4.19 7.26 -2.44
N LEU A 76 3.85 8.54 -2.31
CA LEU A 76 4.79 9.64 -2.41
C LEU A 76 5.34 9.97 -1.02
N LEU A 77 6.64 9.73 -0.80
CA LEU A 77 7.31 9.92 0.49
C LEU A 77 7.47 11.40 0.88
N SER A 78 7.71 11.66 2.16
CA SER A 78 7.75 13.00 2.79
C SER A 78 8.42 14.10 1.95
N ALA A 79 9.72 14.02 1.68
CA ALA A 79 10.44 15.08 0.97
C ALA A 79 9.93 15.32 -0.47
N THR A 80 9.37 14.29 -1.11
CA THR A 80 8.82 14.39 -2.46
C THR A 80 7.39 14.91 -2.44
N ALA A 81 6.58 14.52 -1.45
CA ALA A 81 5.23 15.01 -1.24
C ALA A 81 5.20 16.52 -0.97
N GLU A 82 6.18 17.06 -0.22
CA GLU A 82 6.27 18.51 0.00
C GLU A 82 6.53 19.31 -1.30
N LYS A 83 7.14 18.69 -2.33
CA LYS A 83 7.33 19.33 -3.64
C LYS A 83 6.06 19.36 -4.46
N ASN A 84 5.12 18.45 -4.21
CA ASN A 84 3.80 18.44 -4.85
C ASN A 84 2.72 17.95 -3.87
N PRO A 85 2.29 18.80 -2.92
CA PRO A 85 1.37 18.42 -1.85
C PRO A 85 0.06 17.81 -2.33
N ALA A 86 -0.55 18.42 -3.34
CA ALA A 86 -1.83 17.98 -3.88
C ALA A 86 -1.75 16.57 -4.44
N PHE A 87 -0.72 16.29 -5.24
CA PHE A 87 -0.50 14.95 -5.79
C PHE A 87 -0.08 13.94 -4.71
N GLY A 88 0.74 14.34 -3.73
CA GLY A 88 1.12 13.47 -2.61
C GLY A 88 -0.08 13.02 -1.78
N TRP A 89 -0.99 13.95 -1.46
CA TRP A 89 -2.26 13.62 -0.81
C TRP A 89 -3.13 12.71 -1.67
N GLN A 90 -3.36 13.10 -2.93
CA GLN A 90 -4.18 12.32 -3.85
C GLN A 90 -3.66 10.89 -4.01
N LEU A 91 -2.38 10.72 -4.34
CA LEU A 91 -1.78 9.41 -4.54
C LEU A 91 -1.90 8.55 -3.29
N ASN A 92 -1.54 9.07 -2.11
CA ASN A 92 -1.51 8.28 -0.89
C ASN A 92 -2.92 7.89 -0.40
N MET A 93 -3.90 8.78 -0.55
CA MET A 93 -5.26 8.52 -0.07
C MET A 93 -6.10 7.74 -1.08
N ASP A 94 -6.10 8.14 -2.35
CA ASP A 94 -6.94 7.49 -3.35
C ASP A 94 -6.45 6.06 -3.64
N SER A 95 -5.12 5.82 -3.63
CA SER A 95 -4.58 4.46 -3.74
C SER A 95 -5.06 3.55 -2.62
N LEU A 96 -5.05 4.04 -1.37
CA LEU A 96 -5.54 3.31 -0.22
C LEU A 96 -7.04 3.01 -0.35
N PHE A 97 -7.85 4.00 -0.72
CA PHE A 97 -9.29 3.79 -0.92
C PHE A 97 -9.59 2.80 -2.04
N ASN A 98 -8.83 2.82 -3.13
CA ASN A 98 -9.00 1.88 -4.22
C ASN A 98 -8.82 0.44 -3.72
N VAL A 99 -7.80 0.17 -2.91
CA VAL A 99 -7.53 -1.16 -2.35
C VAL A 99 -8.55 -1.53 -1.24
N LEU A 100 -8.83 -0.62 -0.31
CA LEU A 100 -9.79 -0.87 0.78
C LEU A 100 -11.20 -1.15 0.25
N ASN A 101 -11.63 -0.47 -0.81
CA ASN A 101 -12.94 -0.72 -1.42
C ASN A 101 -13.01 -2.09 -2.09
N LEU A 102 -11.93 -2.56 -2.74
CA LEU A 102 -11.90 -3.92 -3.27
C LEU A 102 -12.02 -4.98 -2.18
N ALA A 103 -11.38 -4.74 -1.02
CA ALA A 103 -11.50 -5.65 0.12
C ALA A 103 -12.93 -5.64 0.69
N LYS A 104 -13.51 -4.45 0.87
CA LYS A 104 -14.90 -4.28 1.31
C LYS A 104 -15.90 -4.96 0.38
N GLU A 105 -15.67 -4.90 -0.93
CA GLU A 105 -16.51 -5.52 -1.96
C GLU A 105 -16.28 -7.04 -2.08
N GLY A 106 -15.32 -7.60 -1.33
CA GLY A 106 -15.03 -9.03 -1.29
C GLY A 106 -14.18 -9.54 -2.46
N PHE A 107 -13.60 -8.65 -3.27
CA PHE A 107 -12.69 -9.04 -4.36
C PHE A 107 -11.36 -9.56 -3.84
N ILE A 108 -10.89 -9.04 -2.70
CA ILE A 108 -9.69 -9.49 -2.00
C ILE A 108 -10.02 -9.73 -0.52
N LYS A 109 -9.18 -10.52 0.15
CA LYS A 109 -9.40 -10.98 1.53
C LYS A 109 -8.54 -10.25 2.56
N LYS A 110 -7.35 -9.80 2.17
CA LYS A 110 -6.39 -9.18 3.08
C LYS A 110 -5.65 -8.04 2.39
N VAL A 111 -5.37 -6.99 3.15
CA VAL A 111 -4.57 -5.86 2.72
C VAL A 111 -3.39 -5.70 3.68
N TYR A 112 -2.23 -5.38 3.15
CA TYR A 112 -1.13 -4.83 3.91
C TYR A 112 -0.89 -3.42 3.42
N TRP A 113 -0.96 -2.46 4.33
CA TRP A 113 -0.63 -1.07 4.07
C TRP A 113 0.28 -0.55 5.17
N PRO A 114 1.52 -0.12 4.85
CA PRO A 114 2.44 0.38 5.86
C PRO A 114 2.13 1.86 6.17
N SER A 115 2.03 2.18 7.46
CA SER A 115 2.12 3.56 7.94
C SER A 115 3.59 4.04 7.98
N SER A 116 3.90 5.07 8.76
CA SER A 116 5.26 5.58 8.96
C SER A 116 5.38 6.31 10.29
N ILE A 117 6.59 6.39 10.85
CA ILE A 117 6.91 7.30 11.96
C ILE A 117 6.58 8.77 11.65
N ALA A 118 6.37 9.12 10.37
CA ALA A 118 5.94 10.45 9.94
C ALA A 118 4.54 10.84 10.43
N VAL A 119 3.75 9.93 11.02
CA VAL A 119 2.49 10.28 11.71
C VAL A 119 2.73 11.08 12.99
N PHE A 120 3.94 11.04 13.54
CA PHE A 120 4.33 11.80 14.71
C PHE A 120 4.70 13.25 14.38
N GLY A 121 4.56 14.12 15.37
CA GLY A 121 4.73 15.57 15.24
C GLY A 121 5.70 16.17 16.25
N PRO A 122 5.90 17.50 16.21
CA PRO A 122 6.75 18.22 17.17
C PRO A 122 6.35 18.04 18.64
N THR A 123 5.06 17.79 18.91
CA THR A 123 4.46 17.60 20.23
C THR A 123 4.46 16.14 20.70
N THR A 124 4.93 15.20 19.87
CA THR A 124 5.03 13.78 20.22
C THR A 124 6.26 13.52 21.11
N PRO A 125 6.16 12.67 22.16
CA PRO A 125 7.32 12.20 22.92
C PRO A 125 8.37 11.53 22.01
N ARG A 126 9.63 11.98 22.07
CA ARG A 126 10.70 11.54 21.16
C ARG A 126 11.44 10.27 21.60
N VAL A 127 11.38 9.95 22.89
CA VAL A 127 12.07 8.79 23.47
C VAL A 127 11.00 7.81 23.91
N ASN A 128 11.13 6.55 23.47
CA ASN A 128 10.15 5.50 23.72
C ASN A 128 8.73 5.95 23.37
N THR A 129 8.55 6.50 22.16
CA THR A 129 7.26 6.98 21.66
C THR A 129 6.20 5.89 21.82
N PRO A 130 5.15 6.11 22.65
CA PRO A 130 4.14 5.09 22.90
C PRO A 130 3.28 4.81 21.66
N GLN A 131 2.71 3.62 21.58
CA GLN A 131 1.76 3.24 20.51
C GLN A 131 0.53 4.16 20.48
N LEU A 132 0.02 4.56 21.65
CA LEU A 132 -1.07 5.52 21.81
C LEU A 132 -0.51 6.81 22.40
N THR A 133 -0.40 7.84 21.58
CA THR A 133 0.22 9.11 21.96
C THR A 133 -0.26 10.26 21.07
N ILE A 134 0.20 11.47 21.33
CA ILE A 134 -0.06 12.66 20.52
C ILE A 134 0.54 12.47 19.12
N MET A 135 -0.27 12.71 18.09
CA MET A 135 0.12 12.61 16.68
C MET A 135 -0.35 13.88 15.95
N GLU A 136 0.56 14.84 15.77
CA GLU A 136 0.30 16.10 15.08
C GLU A 136 1.32 16.30 13.96
N PRO A 137 1.26 15.47 12.89
CA PRO A 137 2.27 15.48 11.84
C PRO A 137 2.29 16.83 11.11
N SER A 138 3.49 17.32 10.83
CA SER A 138 3.70 18.63 10.18
C SER A 138 4.05 18.54 8.70
N THR A 139 3.82 17.38 8.06
CA THR A 139 4.10 17.14 6.63
C THR A 139 2.89 16.52 5.95
N VAL A 140 2.73 16.76 4.64
CA VAL A 140 1.63 16.20 3.83
C VAL A 140 1.64 14.68 3.88
N TYR A 141 2.83 14.08 3.80
CA TYR A 141 3.00 12.64 3.91
C TYR A 141 2.54 12.12 5.27
N GLY A 142 2.97 12.77 6.37
CA GLY A 142 2.57 12.40 7.72
C GLY A 142 1.06 12.49 7.94
N ILE A 143 0.45 13.59 7.47
CA ILE A 143 -1.01 13.78 7.51
C ILE A 143 -1.72 12.66 6.73
N SER A 144 -1.26 12.31 5.53
CA SER A 144 -1.84 11.21 4.74
C SER A 144 -1.71 9.84 5.43
N LYS A 145 -0.59 9.59 6.12
CA LYS A 145 -0.39 8.33 6.86
C LYS A 145 -1.29 8.26 8.08
N GLN A 146 -1.40 9.34 8.84
CA GLN A 146 -2.30 9.39 9.99
C GLN A 146 -3.76 9.20 9.57
N ALA A 147 -4.22 9.89 8.52
CA ALA A 147 -5.55 9.71 7.96
C ALA A 147 -5.75 8.27 7.46
N GLY A 148 -4.75 7.71 6.77
CA GLY A 148 -4.75 6.34 6.29
C GLY A 148 -4.95 5.31 7.41
N GLU A 149 -4.24 5.43 8.53
CA GLU A 149 -4.45 4.56 9.70
C GLU A 149 -5.89 4.60 10.21
N ARG A 150 -6.48 5.80 10.28
CA ARG A 150 -7.88 5.96 10.74
C ARG A 150 -8.86 5.33 9.75
N TRP A 151 -8.58 5.41 8.45
CA TRP A 151 -9.38 4.72 7.44
C TRP A 151 -9.22 3.20 7.48
N CYS A 152 -8.01 2.67 7.65
CA CYS A 152 -7.82 1.23 7.86
C CYS A 152 -8.58 0.73 9.08
N GLU A 153 -8.45 1.41 10.23
CA GLU A 153 -9.20 1.08 11.45
C GLU A 153 -10.71 1.18 11.23
N TYR A 154 -11.19 2.21 10.52
CA TYR A 154 -12.61 2.34 10.18
C TYR A 154 -13.10 1.19 9.30
N TYR A 155 -12.34 0.81 8.26
CA TYR A 155 -12.71 -0.28 7.36
C TYR A 155 -12.69 -1.64 8.05
N PHE A 156 -11.72 -1.88 8.94
CA PHE A 156 -11.69 -3.05 9.81
C PHE A 156 -12.94 -3.09 10.71
N ASN A 157 -13.18 -2.04 11.49
CA ASN A 157 -14.28 -2.03 12.46
C ASN A 157 -15.68 -2.04 11.81
N LYS A 158 -15.85 -1.33 10.68
CA LYS A 158 -17.16 -1.13 10.06
C LYS A 158 -17.50 -2.19 9.02
N TYR A 159 -16.51 -2.68 8.28
CA TYR A 159 -16.70 -3.57 7.13
C TYR A 159 -15.97 -4.91 7.28
N ASN A 160 -15.26 -5.14 8.38
CA ASN A 160 -14.49 -6.35 8.65
C ASN A 160 -13.44 -6.65 7.55
N VAL A 161 -12.87 -5.59 6.99
CA VAL A 161 -11.71 -5.69 6.09
C VAL A 161 -10.48 -6.02 6.92
N ASP A 162 -9.79 -7.12 6.61
CA ASP A 162 -8.51 -7.50 7.22
C ASP A 162 -7.39 -6.65 6.60
N VAL A 163 -7.08 -5.51 7.23
CA VAL A 163 -6.08 -4.50 6.81
C VAL A 163 -5.21 -4.06 7.97
#